data_AF-A0A1Z9RPF7-F1
#
_entry.id   AF-A0A1Z9RPF7-F1
#
_cell.length_a   1.000
_cell.length_b   1.000
_cell.length_c   1.000
_cell.angle_alpha   90.00
_cell.angle_beta   90.00
_cell.angle_gamma   90.00
#
_symmetry.space_group_name_H-M   'P 1'
#
loop_
_entity.id
_entity.type
_entity.pdbx_description
1 polymer ?
#
loop_
_entity_poly.entity_id
_entity_poly.type
_entity_poly.pdbx_seq_one_letter_code
_entity_poly.pdbx_strand_id
1 'polypeptide(L)'
;MYASVMQFKFTSLSEAKIASGYISEGLGGKIAEYDFHGLNIMLGKAGEVTVTVRFEDPKMLKKFEANSNDLVKEVSDAFTCTRSKFSGVCVYNFEREAVSSTIKIEGPVNMAVN
;
A
#
# COMPACT_ATOMS: atom_id res chain seq x y z
N MET A 1 -2.37 7.22 14.45
CA MET A 1 -2.58 6.41 13.23
C MET A 1 -4.02 6.42 12.72
N TYR A 2 -4.24 7.15 11.62
CA TYR A 2 -5.49 7.21 10.85
C TYR A 2 -5.41 6.24 9.66
N ALA A 3 -6.55 5.83 9.11
CA ALA A 3 -6.60 4.93 7.98
C ALA A 3 -7.67 5.35 6.95
N SER A 4 -7.33 5.24 5.67
CA SER A 4 -8.28 5.22 4.56
C SER A 4 -8.36 3.79 4.03
N VAL A 5 -9.56 3.23 3.97
CA VAL A 5 -9.83 1.89 3.46
C VAL A 5 -10.69 1.99 2.23
N MET A 6 -10.23 1.40 1.13
CA MET A 6 -10.95 1.30 -0.14
C MET A 6 -11.14 -0.16 -0.49
N GLN A 7 -12.34 -0.54 -0.88
CA GLN A 7 -12.65 -1.88 -1.34
C GLN A 7 -13.22 -1.82 -2.74
N PHE A 8 -12.75 -2.73 -3.58
CA PHE A 8 -13.19 -2.93 -4.95
C PHE A 8 -13.65 -4.37 -5.11
N LYS A 9 -14.75 -4.58 -5.80
CA LYS A 9 -15.24 -5.90 -6.19
C LYS A 9 -15.37 -5.96 -7.70
N PHE A 10 -14.49 -6.73 -8.34
CA PHE A 10 -14.43 -6.90 -9.79
C PHE A 10 -15.30 -8.07 -10.25
N THR A 11 -15.57 -8.16 -11.55
CA THR A 11 -16.40 -9.23 -12.11
C THR A 11 -15.69 -10.58 -12.16
N SER A 12 -14.35 -10.56 -12.26
CA SER A 12 -13.53 -11.77 -12.27
C SER A 12 -12.24 -11.61 -11.47
N LEU A 13 -11.66 -12.74 -11.05
CA LEU A 13 -10.35 -12.77 -10.40
C LEU A 13 -9.23 -12.27 -11.32
N SER A 14 -9.34 -12.48 -12.63
CA SER A 14 -8.35 -12.02 -13.61
C SER A 14 -8.31 -10.49 -13.68
N GLU A 15 -9.47 -9.84 -13.75
CA GLU A 15 -9.55 -8.37 -13.66
C GLU A 15 -9.00 -7.85 -12.34
N ALA A 16 -9.39 -8.47 -11.23
CA ALA A 16 -8.91 -8.09 -9.91
C ALA A 16 -7.38 -8.20 -9.79
N LYS A 17 -6.75 -9.21 -10.41
CA LYS A 17 -5.28 -9.33 -10.48
C LYS A 17 -4.65 -8.16 -11.21
N ILE A 18 -5.14 -7.85 -12.41
CA ILE A 18 -4.62 -6.74 -13.22
C ILE A 18 -4.79 -5.40 -12.47
N ALA A 19 -5.99 -5.15 -11.96
CA ALA A 19 -6.29 -3.94 -11.20
C ALA A 19 -5.44 -3.84 -9.92
N SER A 20 -5.22 -4.95 -9.21
CA SER A 20 -4.38 -4.95 -8.01
C SER A 20 -2.93 -4.58 -8.30
N GLY A 21 -2.39 -5.02 -9.45
CA GLY A 21 -1.06 -4.63 -9.93
C GLY A 21 -1.01 -3.12 -10.19
N TYR A 22 -1.96 -2.59 -10.96
CA TYR A 22 -2.04 -1.18 -11.28
C TYR A 22 -2.19 -0.30 -10.01
N ILE A 23 -3.06 -0.67 -9.09
CA ILE A 23 -3.25 0.01 -7.80
C ILE A 23 -1.96 -0.02 -6.97
N SER A 24 -1.26 -1.15 -6.95
CA SER A 24 -0.01 -1.28 -6.18
C SER A 24 1.11 -0.41 -6.74
N GLU A 25 1.23 -0.28 -8.06
CA GLU A 25 2.19 0.60 -8.70
C GLU A 25 1.85 2.08 -8.47
N GLY A 26 0.58 2.44 -8.70
CA GLY A 26 0.09 3.81 -8.52
C GLY A 26 0.23 4.30 -7.08
N LEU A 27 -0.08 3.48 -6.08
CA LEU A 27 0.08 3.85 -4.66
C LEU A 27 1.51 3.69 -4.16
N GLY A 28 2.25 2.69 -4.65
CA GLY A 28 3.65 2.49 -4.32
C GLY A 28 4.51 3.69 -4.68
N GLY A 29 4.28 4.29 -5.86
CA GLY A 29 4.95 5.52 -6.30
C GLY A 29 4.60 6.76 -5.47
N LYS A 30 3.58 6.69 -4.62
CA LYS A 30 3.05 7.82 -3.84
C LYS A 30 3.37 7.74 -2.34
N ILE A 31 4.05 6.68 -1.89
CA ILE A 31 4.40 6.44 -0.48
C ILE A 31 5.10 7.67 0.14
N ALA A 32 6.13 8.21 -0.51
CA ALA A 32 6.87 9.35 0.00
C ALA A 32 6.10 10.69 -0.13
N GLU A 33 5.27 10.86 -1.15
CA GLU A 33 4.53 12.11 -1.41
C GLU A 33 3.45 12.40 -0.36
N TYR A 34 2.85 11.34 0.17
CA TYR A 34 1.78 11.39 1.17
C TYR A 34 2.21 10.88 2.55
N ASP A 35 3.49 10.56 2.72
CA ASP A 35 4.06 10.07 3.98
C ASP A 35 3.25 8.89 4.55
N PHE A 36 3.08 7.84 3.74
CA PHE A 36 2.33 6.65 4.17
C PHE A 36 3.05 6.00 5.36
N HIS A 37 2.35 5.90 6.48
CA HIS A 37 2.81 5.11 7.62
C HIS A 37 2.66 3.60 7.36
N GLY A 38 1.69 3.22 6.52
CA GLY A 38 1.54 1.84 6.10
C GLY A 38 0.65 1.70 4.88
N LEU A 39 0.97 0.72 4.04
CA LEU A 39 0.20 0.37 2.85
C LEU A 39 -0.04 -1.14 2.83
N ASN A 40 -1.30 -1.55 2.86
CA ASN A 40 -1.71 -2.93 2.70
C ASN A 40 -2.66 -3.04 1.49
N ILE A 41 -2.30 -3.88 0.53
CA ILE A 41 -3.12 -4.18 -0.64
C ILE A 41 -3.35 -5.68 -0.66
N MET A 42 -4.60 -6.10 -0.59
CA MET A 42 -4.99 -7.50 -0.49
C MET A 42 -5.93 -7.86 -1.65
N LEU A 43 -5.56 -8.90 -2.40
CA LEU A 43 -6.40 -9.53 -3.41
C LEU A 43 -7.14 -10.73 -2.81
N GLY A 44 -8.46 -10.65 -2.80
CA GLY A 44 -9.37 -11.73 -2.42
C GLY A 44 -9.52 -12.76 -3.54
N LYS A 45 -9.74 -14.02 -3.15
CA LYS A 45 -9.91 -15.14 -4.10
C LYS A 45 -11.16 -15.01 -4.96
N ALA A 46 -12.15 -14.23 -4.54
CA ALA A 46 -13.37 -13.99 -5.29
C ALA A 46 -13.34 -12.67 -6.08
N GLY A 47 -12.16 -12.07 -6.28
CA GLY A 47 -12.00 -10.86 -7.08
C GLY A 47 -12.24 -9.56 -6.31
N GLU A 48 -12.10 -9.59 -4.98
CA GLU A 48 -12.03 -8.39 -4.15
C GLU A 48 -10.62 -7.80 -4.16
N VAL A 49 -10.49 -6.48 -4.15
CA VAL A 49 -9.24 -5.81 -3.79
C VAL A 49 -9.51 -4.88 -2.63
N THR A 50 -8.80 -5.07 -1.52
CA THR A 50 -8.85 -4.16 -0.36
C THR A 50 -7.55 -3.40 -0.28
N VAL A 51 -7.64 -2.09 -0.18
CA VAL A 51 -6.52 -1.18 0.00
C VAL A 51 -6.69 -0.48 1.33
N THR A 52 -5.70 -0.60 2.20
CA THR A 52 -5.64 0.13 3.47
C THR A 52 -4.38 0.98 3.47
N VAL A 53 -4.56 2.30 3.55
CA VAL A 53 -3.46 3.25 3.69
C VAL A 53 -3.55 3.89 5.06
N ARG A 54 -2.45 3.86 5.81
CA ARG A 54 -2.35 4.40 7.18
C ARG A 54 -1.45 5.63 7.21
N PHE A 55 -1.79 6.57 8.07
CA PHE A 55 -1.13 7.86 8.22
C PHE A 55 -0.93 8.18 9.70
N GLU A 56 0.16 8.84 10.06
CA GLU A 56 0.30 9.38 11.42
C GLU A 56 -0.42 10.73 11.58
N ASP A 57 -0.27 11.61 10.61
CA ASP A 57 -0.90 12.94 10.61
C ASP A 57 -2.28 12.91 9.90
N PRO A 58 -3.37 13.37 10.54
CA PRO A 58 -4.68 13.48 9.89
C PRO A 58 -4.68 14.44 8.68
N LYS A 59 -3.74 15.38 8.59
CA LYS A 59 -3.57 16.25 7.42
C LYS A 59 -3.14 15.46 6.19
N MET A 60 -2.27 14.46 6.35
CA MET A 60 -1.84 13.59 5.24
C MET A 60 -2.98 12.71 4.76
N LEU A 61 -3.80 12.18 5.68
CA LEU A 61 -5.04 11.51 5.31
C LEU A 61 -5.93 12.42 4.44
N LYS A 62 -6.20 13.65 4.88
CA LYS A 62 -7.04 14.59 4.11
C LYS A 62 -6.45 14.94 2.74
N LYS A 63 -5.12 15.15 2.67
CA LYS A 63 -4.40 15.41 1.42
C LYS A 63 -4.54 14.21 0.46
N PHE A 64 -4.36 12.99 0.98
CA PHE A 64 -4.55 11.77 0.21
C PHE A 64 -6.01 11.64 -0.26
N GLU A 65 -7.00 11.87 0.58
CA GLU A 65 -8.41 11.78 0.19
C GLU A 65 -8.81 12.79 -0.89
N ALA A 66 -8.24 13.99 -0.87
CA ALA A 66 -8.49 15.01 -1.88
C ALA A 66 -7.92 14.66 -3.26
N ASN A 67 -6.77 13.98 -3.29
CA ASN A 67 -6.00 13.74 -4.53
C ASN A 67 -6.09 12.28 -5.05
N SER A 68 -6.52 11.34 -4.22
CA SER A 68 -6.64 9.91 -4.58
C SER A 68 -7.78 9.60 -5.53
N ASN A 69 -8.66 10.57 -5.80
CA ASN A 69 -9.81 10.39 -6.69
C ASN A 69 -9.40 10.02 -8.12
N ASP A 70 -8.24 10.47 -8.59
CA ASP A 70 -7.80 10.20 -9.97
C ASP A 70 -7.49 8.71 -10.17
N LEU A 71 -6.68 8.10 -9.29
CA LEU A 71 -6.39 6.67 -9.34
C LEU A 71 -7.67 5.83 -9.22
N VAL A 72 -8.56 6.22 -8.29
CA VAL A 72 -9.84 5.55 -8.12
C VAL A 72 -10.62 5.65 -9.44
N LYS A 73 -10.76 6.84 -10.02
CA LYS A 73 -11.48 7.06 -11.27
C LYS A 73 -10.88 6.28 -12.44
N GLU A 74 -9.56 6.27 -12.60
CA GLU A 74 -8.86 5.49 -13.64
C GLU A 74 -9.19 4.00 -13.56
N VAL A 75 -9.21 3.42 -12.35
CA VAL A 75 -9.63 2.03 -12.15
C VAL A 75 -11.11 1.84 -12.52
N SER A 76 -11.96 2.87 -12.37
CA SER A 76 -13.40 2.75 -12.69
C SER A 76 -13.61 2.72 -14.18
N ASP A 77 -12.88 3.58 -14.86
CA ASP A 77 -12.99 3.78 -16.29
C ASP A 77 -12.44 2.55 -17.02
N ALA A 78 -11.43 1.88 -16.44
CA ALA A 78 -10.85 0.65 -16.98
C ALA A 78 -11.64 -0.63 -16.64
N PHE A 79 -12.34 -0.69 -15.49
CA PHE A 79 -12.98 -1.92 -15.01
C PHE A 79 -14.38 -1.70 -14.44
N THR A 80 -15.33 -2.56 -14.83
CA THR A 80 -16.64 -2.63 -14.17
C THR A 80 -16.47 -3.23 -12.78
N CYS A 81 -16.65 -2.44 -11.73
CA CYS A 81 -16.50 -2.90 -10.35
C CYS A 81 -17.39 -2.14 -9.37
N THR A 82 -17.77 -2.80 -8.26
CA THR A 82 -18.44 -2.15 -7.12
C THR A 82 -17.40 -1.64 -6.15
N ARG A 83 -17.70 -0.53 -5.46
CA ARG A 83 -16.71 0.16 -4.62
C ARG A 83 -17.30 0.61 -3.30
N SER A 84 -16.46 0.59 -2.28
CA SER A 84 -16.73 1.24 -1.01
C SER A 84 -15.46 1.91 -0.50
N LYS A 85 -15.63 3.00 0.24
CA LYS A 85 -14.55 3.72 0.91
C LYS A 85 -15.01 4.17 2.28
N PHE A 86 -14.14 4.04 3.27
CA PHE A 86 -14.33 4.68 4.56
C PHE A 86 -12.98 5.07 5.15
N SER A 87 -13.01 6.03 6.08
CA SER A 87 -11.84 6.45 6.83
C SER A 87 -12.10 6.33 8.32
N GLY A 88 -11.06 6.05 9.10
CA GLY A 88 -11.18 5.79 10.52
C GLY A 88 -9.87 5.94 11.28
N VAL A 89 -9.95 5.70 12.59
CA VAL A 89 -8.79 5.67 13.48
C VAL A 89 -8.43 4.22 13.76
N CYS A 90 -7.15 3.87 13.61
CA CYS A 90 -6.68 2.53 13.91
C CYS A 90 -6.55 2.36 15.43
N VAL A 91 -7.46 1.59 16.04
CA VAL A 91 -7.49 1.36 17.50
C VAL A 91 -6.48 0.30 17.93
N TYR A 92 -6.18 -0.65 17.04
CA TYR A 92 -5.20 -1.70 17.28
C TYR A 92 -4.53 -2.08 15.95
N ASN A 93 -3.21 -2.07 15.91
CA ASN A 93 -2.41 -2.52 14.78
C ASN A 93 -1.24 -3.34 15.30
N PHE A 94 -1.00 -4.51 14.69
CA PHE A 94 0.18 -5.32 14.98
C PHE A 94 0.78 -5.76 13.65
N GLU A 95 2.03 -5.36 13.42
CA GLU A 95 2.83 -5.84 12.31
C GLU A 95 4.17 -6.34 12.89
N ARG A 96 4.54 -7.58 12.56
CA ARG A 96 5.82 -8.12 12.99
C ARG A 96 6.92 -7.44 12.18
N GLU A 97 7.85 -6.75 12.84
CA GLU A 97 9.01 -6.18 12.16
C GLU A 97 9.86 -7.26 11.49
N ALA A 98 10.34 -6.98 10.28
CA ALA A 98 11.35 -7.80 9.63
C ALA A 98 12.73 -7.47 10.23
N VAL A 99 13.31 -8.39 11.00
CA VAL A 99 14.67 -8.23 11.52
C VAL A 99 15.66 -8.57 10.40
N SER A 100 16.27 -7.56 9.78
CA SER A 100 17.40 -7.76 8.86
C SER A 100 18.70 -7.83 9.65
N SER A 101 19.24 -9.03 9.84
CA SER A 101 20.54 -9.27 10.47
C SER A 101 21.68 -9.10 9.45
N THR A 102 21.90 -7.88 8.95
CA THR A 102 23.09 -7.59 8.13
C THR A 102 24.33 -7.57 9.03
N ILE A 103 25.19 -8.58 8.89
CA ILE A 103 26.51 -8.62 9.54
C ILE A 103 27.41 -7.62 8.80
N LYS A 104 27.95 -6.63 9.51
CA LYS A 104 28.98 -5.72 8.97
C LYS A 104 30.26 -6.53 8.74
N ILE A 105 30.69 -6.67 7.49
CA ILE A 105 32.03 -7.19 7.18
C ILE A 105 33.02 -6.05 7.47
N GLU A 106 33.80 -6.18 8.54
CA GLU A 106 34.85 -5.22 8.86
C GLU A 106 36.10 -5.47 8.00
N GLY A 107 36.39 -4.53 7.10
CA GLY A 107 37.72 -4.21 6.57
C GLY A 107 38.47 -5.27 5.75
N PRO A 108 39.45 -4.87 4.90
CA PRO A 108 40.28 -5.82 4.17
C PRO A 108 41.24 -6.56 5.14
N VAL A 109 41.32 -7.88 4.99
CA VAL A 109 42.35 -8.71 5.63
C VAL A 109 43.69 -8.41 4.98
N ASN A 110 44.61 -7.73 5.69
CA ASN A 110 45.99 -7.60 5.24
C ASN A 110 46.73 -8.93 5.48
N MET A 111 47.01 -9.65 4.40
CA MET A 111 47.93 -10.79 4.40
C MET A 111 49.36 -10.24 4.52
N ALA A 112 49.96 -10.31 5.71
CA ALA A 112 51.38 -10.02 5.87
C ALA A 112 52.19 -11.10 5.14
N VAL A 113 52.86 -10.72 4.06
CA VAL A 113 53.82 -11.56 3.35
C VAL A 113 55.13 -11.51 4.15
N ASN A 114 55.53 -12.63 4.72
CA ASN A 114 56.90 -12.87 5.20
C ASN A 114 57.67 -13.68 4.14
#